data_AF-A0A4Y6Q0T6-F1
#
_entry.id   AF-A0A4Y6Q0T6-F1
#
_cell.length_a   1.000
_cell.length_b   1.000
_cell.length_c   1.000
_cell.angle_alpha   90.00
_cell.angle_beta   90.00
_cell.angle_gamma   90.00
#
_symmetry.space_group_name_H-M   'P 1'
#
loop_
_entity.id
_entity.type
_entity.pdbx_description
1 polymer ?
#
loop_
_entity_poly.entity_id
_entity_poly.type
_entity_poly.pdbx_seq_one_letter_code
_entity_poly.pdbx_strand_id
1 'polypeptide(L)'
;MNRLALLFAAAIFALASTSTHTLAATPDAPAALPDVEGVWAQKLVTTAVSKVLGANLDAEADKLPRKKSDPRVIDGDKDGHPGMTVRVSGLIDGELYLLQKSWDRLWGKMLGDGRIVGRIKWRTEQVVLDSTSRLLGDPPESKPHPDPKQSYFRMKRVTAQTSCADIVKTQKELF
;
A
#
# COMPACT_ATOMS: atom_id res chain seq x y z
N MET A 1 0.92 -87.15 14.66
CA MET A 1 0.89 -87.39 16.12
C MET A 1 1.35 -86.12 16.84
N ASN A 2 0.44 -85.46 17.59
CA ASN A 2 0.60 -84.85 18.94
C ASN A 2 1.98 -84.26 19.34
N ARG A 3 2.19 -83.05 19.92
CA ARG A 3 1.44 -82.08 20.77
C ARG A 3 2.11 -80.68 20.63
N LEU A 4 1.40 -79.56 20.54
CA LEU A 4 0.96 -78.64 21.62
C LEU A 4 2.07 -78.09 22.55
N ALA A 5 2.39 -76.79 22.43
CA ALA A 5 2.74 -75.91 23.56
C ALA A 5 2.44 -74.43 23.20
N LEU A 6 1.51 -73.85 23.95
CA LEU A 6 1.18 -72.42 24.00
C LEU A 6 2.33 -71.61 24.59
N LEU A 7 2.58 -70.41 24.07
CA LEU A 7 3.04 -69.27 24.85
C LEU A 7 2.41 -67.99 24.31
N PHE A 8 1.69 -67.31 25.19
CA PHE A 8 1.03 -66.02 25.00
C PHE A 8 2.07 -64.90 24.81
N ALA A 9 1.89 -64.06 23.79
CA ALA A 9 2.39 -62.69 23.80
C ALA A 9 1.39 -61.79 23.06
N ALA A 10 0.75 -60.93 23.83
CA ALA A 10 -0.13 -59.87 23.35
C ALA A 10 0.71 -58.73 22.76
N ALA A 11 0.30 -58.17 21.62
CA ALA A 11 0.48 -56.74 21.33
C ALA A 11 -0.29 -56.31 20.06
N ILE A 12 -1.38 -55.59 20.30
CA ILE A 12 -1.71 -54.28 19.70
C ILE A 12 -1.89 -54.23 18.17
N PHE A 13 -3.17 -54.19 17.78
CA PHE A 13 -3.68 -53.61 16.54
C PHE A 13 -3.20 -52.16 16.40
N ALA A 14 -2.30 -51.88 15.46
CA ALA A 14 -2.02 -50.51 15.02
C ALA A 14 -2.87 -50.22 13.77
N LEU A 15 -4.01 -49.55 13.96
CA LEU A 15 -4.71 -48.88 12.87
C LEU A 15 -3.81 -47.75 12.34
N ALA A 16 -3.28 -47.92 11.13
CA ALA A 16 -2.61 -46.86 10.40
C ALA A 16 -3.66 -45.83 9.94
N SER A 17 -3.93 -44.82 10.76
CA SER A 17 -4.62 -43.60 10.36
C SER A 17 -3.68 -42.80 9.47
N THR A 18 -3.91 -42.83 8.15
CA THR A 18 -3.25 -41.92 7.22
C THR A 18 -3.94 -40.56 7.29
N SER A 19 -3.41 -39.68 8.15
CA SER A 19 -3.79 -38.26 8.14
C SER A 19 -3.22 -37.62 6.89
N THR A 20 -4.04 -37.45 5.85
CA THR A 20 -3.73 -36.57 4.73
C THR A 20 -3.75 -35.13 5.22
N HIS A 21 -2.57 -34.59 5.54
CA HIS A 21 -2.39 -33.16 5.69
C HIS A 21 -2.49 -32.52 4.31
N THR A 22 -3.65 -31.94 3.99
CA THR A 22 -3.81 -31.05 2.85
C THR A 22 -2.90 -29.84 3.07
N LEU A 23 -1.81 -29.73 2.29
CA LEU A 23 -1.05 -28.48 2.22
C LEU A 23 -2.00 -27.37 1.76
N ALA A 24 -2.15 -26.35 2.60
CA ALA A 24 -2.85 -25.13 2.25
C ALA A 24 -2.21 -24.53 0.99
N ALA A 25 -3.06 -24.16 0.03
CA ALA A 25 -2.66 -23.50 -1.20
C ALA A 25 -1.79 -22.27 -0.89
N THR A 26 -0.67 -22.17 -1.59
CA THR A 26 0.19 -20.99 -1.67
C THR A 26 -0.65 -19.75 -1.99
N PRO A 27 -0.44 -18.59 -1.35
CA PRO A 27 -1.12 -17.37 -1.77
C PRO A 27 -0.75 -17.08 -3.22
N ASP A 28 -1.77 -17.00 -4.07
CA ASP A 28 -1.64 -16.78 -5.51
C ASP A 28 -0.72 -15.59 -5.79
N ALA A 29 0.27 -15.82 -6.66
CA ALA A 29 0.98 -14.75 -7.33
C ALA A 29 -0.05 -13.75 -7.92
N PRO A 30 0.22 -12.43 -7.90
CA PRO A 30 -0.75 -11.46 -8.39
C PRO A 30 -1.11 -11.79 -9.84
N ALA A 31 -2.38 -12.15 -10.06
CA ALA A 31 -2.90 -12.47 -11.38
C ALA A 31 -2.54 -11.36 -12.37
N ALA A 32 -2.04 -11.75 -13.54
CA ALA A 32 -1.70 -10.82 -14.61
C ALA A 32 -2.89 -9.92 -14.93
N LEU A 33 -2.64 -8.61 -15.07
CA LEU A 33 -3.69 -7.65 -15.39
C LEU A 33 -4.33 -8.02 -16.73
N PRO A 34 -5.68 -8.07 -16.83
CA PRO A 34 -6.36 -8.48 -18.06
C PRO A 34 -6.17 -7.43 -19.17
N ASP A 35 -6.16 -7.87 -20.44
CA ASP A 35 -5.97 -7.02 -21.63
C ASP A 35 -6.97 -5.86 -21.71
N VAL A 36 -6.47 -4.63 -21.74
CA VAL A 36 -7.20 -3.37 -21.51
C VAL A 36 -7.70 -2.66 -22.78
N GLU A 37 -7.52 -3.25 -23.97
CA GLU A 37 -7.74 -2.55 -25.25
C GLU A 37 -9.09 -2.80 -25.95
N GLY A 38 -10.04 -3.54 -25.34
CA GLY A 38 -11.34 -3.90 -25.95
C GLY A 38 -12.48 -2.86 -25.93
N VAL A 39 -13.44 -3.01 -26.85
CA VAL A 39 -14.50 -2.06 -27.28
C VAL A 39 -15.63 -1.77 -26.27
N TRP A 40 -15.76 -2.53 -25.18
CA TRP A 40 -16.81 -2.33 -24.14
C TRP A 40 -16.28 -2.05 -22.74
N ALA A 41 -14.99 -1.72 -22.61
CA ALA A 41 -14.40 -1.39 -21.32
C ALA A 41 -14.82 0.04 -20.90
N GLN A 42 -15.58 0.17 -19.79
CA GLN A 42 -15.70 1.46 -19.11
C GLN A 42 -14.32 1.88 -18.61
N LYS A 43 -13.78 2.98 -19.14
CA LYS A 43 -12.45 3.48 -18.79
C LYS A 43 -12.56 4.52 -17.68
N LEU A 44 -11.69 4.40 -16.68
CA LEU A 44 -11.42 5.43 -15.68
C LEU A 44 -10.15 6.17 -16.10
N VAL A 45 -10.24 7.48 -16.29
CA VAL A 45 -9.08 8.35 -16.49
C VAL A 45 -9.25 9.55 -15.59
N THR A 46 -8.29 9.78 -14.70
CA THR A 46 -8.24 11.02 -13.92
C THR A 46 -7.35 12.04 -14.62
N THR A 47 -7.58 13.32 -14.34
CA THR A 47 -6.61 14.39 -14.61
C THR A 47 -5.59 14.42 -13.49
N ALA A 48 -4.34 14.72 -13.82
CA ALA A 48 -3.34 14.99 -12.80
C ALA A 48 -3.61 16.39 -12.25
N VAL A 49 -3.82 16.50 -10.94
CA VAL A 49 -3.95 17.79 -10.25
C VAL A 49 -2.97 17.79 -9.10
N SER A 50 -2.09 18.79 -9.08
CA SER A 50 -1.11 18.96 -8.02
C SER A 50 -1.78 19.28 -6.69
N LYS A 51 -1.39 18.56 -5.65
CA LYS A 51 -1.71 18.81 -4.23
C LYS A 51 -0.45 19.32 -3.56
N VAL A 52 -0.57 20.39 -2.78
CA VAL A 52 0.54 20.98 -2.04
C VAL A 52 0.21 20.94 -0.55
N LEU A 53 1.19 20.54 0.26
CA LEU A 53 1.12 20.49 1.72
C LEU A 53 2.25 21.33 2.30
N GLY A 54 1.94 22.12 3.34
CA GLY A 54 2.90 22.95 4.06
C GLY A 54 3.36 24.22 3.32
N ALA A 55 2.87 24.49 2.10
CA ALA A 55 3.21 25.70 1.36
C ALA A 55 2.06 26.23 0.52
N ASN A 56 2.03 27.55 0.33
CA ASN A 56 1.19 28.23 -0.65
C ASN A 56 2.01 28.52 -1.91
N LEU A 57 1.61 27.93 -3.03
CA LEU A 57 2.20 28.18 -4.35
C LEU A 57 1.16 28.85 -5.24
N ASP A 58 1.60 29.81 -6.06
CA ASP A 58 0.71 30.59 -6.91
C ASP A 58 0.43 29.86 -8.24
N ALA A 59 1.41 29.10 -8.74
CA ALA A 59 1.32 28.36 -9.98
C ALA A 59 1.73 26.88 -9.84
N GLU A 60 1.17 26.03 -10.70
CA GLU A 60 1.55 24.62 -10.77
C GLU A 60 3.02 24.41 -11.18
N ALA A 61 3.64 25.37 -11.87
CA ALA A 61 5.05 25.28 -12.22
C ALA A 61 6.00 25.64 -11.06
N ASP A 62 5.48 26.23 -9.97
CA ASP A 62 6.32 26.70 -8.88
C ASP A 62 7.02 25.56 -8.16
N LYS A 63 8.28 25.81 -7.82
CA LYS A 63 9.09 24.90 -6.99
C LYS A 63 8.76 25.10 -5.52
N LEU A 64 8.84 24.00 -4.77
CA LEU A 64 8.81 24.06 -3.31
C LEU A 64 9.96 24.94 -2.77
N PRO A 65 9.68 25.85 -1.83
CA PRO A 65 10.72 26.62 -1.16
C PRO A 65 11.65 25.71 -0.36
N ARG A 66 12.91 26.14 -0.18
CA ARG A 66 13.95 25.38 0.53
C ARG A 66 14.37 25.98 1.86
N LYS A 67 13.82 27.15 2.21
CA LYS A 67 14.13 27.85 3.45
C LYS A 67 12.86 27.94 4.29
N LYS A 68 12.96 27.59 5.57
CA LYS A 68 11.84 27.68 6.52
C LYS A 68 11.30 29.10 6.71
N SER A 69 12.10 30.11 6.42
CA SER A 69 11.72 31.52 6.48
C SER A 69 11.10 32.07 5.19
N ASP A 70 10.93 31.22 4.15
CA ASP A 70 10.28 31.66 2.91
C ASP A 70 8.79 31.95 3.20
N PRO A 71 8.24 33.10 2.80
CA PRO A 71 6.87 33.49 3.14
C PRO A 71 5.79 32.55 2.56
N ARG A 72 6.15 31.71 1.59
CA ARG A 72 5.26 30.68 1.04
C ARG A 72 5.13 29.47 1.96
N VAL A 73 6.03 29.29 2.92
CA VAL A 73 5.95 28.21 3.93
C VAL A 73 4.85 28.56 4.92
N ILE A 74 3.97 27.60 5.17
CA ILE A 74 2.89 27.72 6.14
C ILE A 74 2.98 26.57 7.14
N ASP A 75 2.48 26.81 8.34
CA ASP A 75 2.20 25.77 9.33
C ASP A 75 0.87 25.09 8.95
N GLY A 76 0.97 23.93 8.29
CA GLY A 76 -0.16 23.25 7.65
C GLY A 76 -1.04 22.47 8.63
N ASP A 77 -0.48 22.03 9.74
CA ASP A 77 -1.12 21.26 10.81
C ASP A 77 -1.32 22.08 12.11
N LYS A 78 -0.87 23.32 12.15
CA LYS A 78 -1.08 24.31 13.23
C LYS A 78 -0.42 23.92 14.54
N ASP A 79 0.78 23.37 14.47
CA ASP A 79 1.56 22.94 15.63
C ASP A 79 2.71 23.88 16.01
N GLY A 80 2.92 24.95 15.24
CA GLY A 80 3.97 25.95 15.43
C GLY A 80 5.25 25.66 14.64
N HIS A 81 5.31 24.58 13.86
CA HIS A 81 6.45 24.22 13.04
C HIS A 81 6.23 24.55 11.55
N PRO A 82 7.30 24.79 10.77
CA PRO A 82 7.17 25.14 9.36
C PRO A 82 6.82 23.93 8.49
N GLY A 83 5.73 23.99 7.73
CA GLY A 83 5.33 22.94 6.81
C GLY A 83 4.33 21.96 7.42
N MET A 84 4.58 20.67 7.23
CA MET A 84 3.85 19.56 7.86
C MET A 84 4.79 18.80 8.79
N THR A 85 4.29 18.40 9.96
CA THR A 85 5.01 17.55 10.90
C THR A 85 4.78 16.07 10.60
N VAL A 86 5.86 15.34 10.33
CA VAL A 86 5.87 13.88 10.21
C VAL A 86 6.64 13.29 11.37
N ARG A 87 5.96 12.48 12.18
CA ARG A 87 6.59 11.72 13.27
C ARG A 87 7.09 10.38 12.75
N VAL A 88 8.36 10.12 12.98
CA VAL A 88 9.02 8.86 12.66
C VAL A 88 9.33 8.15 13.97
N SER A 89 9.01 6.86 14.04
CA SER A 89 9.34 6.01 15.17
C SER A 89 9.98 4.70 14.72
N GLY A 90 10.91 4.18 15.52
CA GLY A 90 11.60 2.91 15.25
C GLY A 90 13.02 2.89 15.80
N LEU A 91 14.00 2.58 14.94
CA LEU A 91 15.41 2.62 15.33
C LEU A 91 15.88 4.04 15.68
N ILE A 92 15.26 5.04 15.07
CA ILE A 92 15.46 6.46 15.34
C ILE A 92 14.07 7.08 15.48
N ASP A 93 13.83 7.69 16.62
CA ASP A 93 12.62 8.47 16.86
C ASP A 93 12.89 9.95 16.57
N GLY A 94 11.92 10.62 15.98
CA GLY A 94 12.02 12.06 15.72
C GLY A 94 10.90 12.62 14.87
N GLU A 95 11.06 13.88 14.51
CA GLU A 95 10.12 14.64 13.71
C GLU A 95 10.83 15.25 12.50
N LEU A 96 10.09 15.34 11.41
CA LEU A 96 10.46 16.01 10.17
C LEU A 96 9.46 17.12 9.91
N TYR A 97 9.95 18.31 9.60
CA TYR A 97 9.12 19.42 9.16
C TYR A 97 9.35 19.60 7.67
N LEU A 98 8.35 19.29 6.86
CA LEU A 98 8.53 19.15 5.41
C LEU A 98 7.43 19.82 4.61
N LEU A 99 7.77 20.08 3.36
CA LEU A 99 6.85 20.50 2.31
C LEU A 99 6.68 19.35 1.33
N GLN A 100 5.47 19.18 0.82
CA GLN A 100 5.21 18.18 -0.20
C GLN A 100 4.37 18.75 -1.32
N LYS A 101 4.73 18.41 -2.55
CA LYS A 101 3.90 18.62 -3.73
C LYS A 101 3.79 17.32 -4.48
N SER A 102 2.58 16.86 -4.73
CA SER A 102 2.35 15.59 -5.42
C SER A 102 1.21 15.66 -6.40
N TRP A 103 1.27 14.83 -7.43
CA TRP A 103 0.13 14.56 -8.31
C TRP A 103 0.12 13.08 -8.66
N ASP A 104 -1.06 12.58 -8.95
CA ASP A 104 -1.29 11.24 -9.43
C ASP A 104 -2.27 11.26 -10.61
N ARG A 105 -2.11 10.26 -11.48
CA ARG A 105 -3.01 10.01 -12.59
C ARG A 105 -3.29 8.53 -12.67
N LEU A 106 -4.57 8.20 -12.65
CA LEU A 106 -5.10 6.85 -12.72
C LEU A 106 -5.63 6.61 -14.14
N TRP A 107 -5.21 5.50 -14.74
CA TRP A 107 -5.79 5.00 -15.98
C TRP A 107 -6.13 3.54 -15.81
N GLY A 108 -7.41 3.21 -15.92
CA GLY A 108 -7.88 1.85 -15.74
C GLY A 108 -9.17 1.57 -16.45
N LYS A 109 -9.68 0.37 -16.20
CA LYS A 109 -10.96 -0.10 -16.73
C LYS A 109 -11.75 -0.82 -15.65
N MET A 110 -13.07 -0.82 -15.83
CA MET A 110 -13.95 -1.68 -15.05
C MET A 110 -13.89 -3.12 -15.59
N LEU A 111 -13.78 -4.08 -14.68
CA LEU A 111 -13.89 -5.51 -14.95
C LEU A 111 -15.36 -5.96 -14.82
N GLY A 112 -15.70 -7.13 -15.35
CA GLY A 112 -17.07 -7.66 -15.32
C GLY A 112 -17.64 -7.90 -13.92
N ASP A 113 -16.78 -8.01 -12.90
CA ASP A 113 -17.16 -8.15 -11.48
C ASP A 113 -17.27 -6.80 -10.74
N GLY A 114 -17.20 -5.69 -11.46
CA GLY A 114 -17.34 -4.34 -10.91
C GLY A 114 -16.08 -3.76 -10.28
N ARG A 115 -14.94 -4.48 -10.29
CA ARG A 115 -13.64 -3.92 -9.89
C ARG A 115 -13.12 -2.94 -10.94
N ILE A 116 -12.37 -1.93 -10.52
CA ILE A 116 -11.60 -1.07 -11.42
C ILE A 116 -10.13 -1.35 -11.20
N VAL A 117 -9.41 -1.68 -12.27
CA VAL A 117 -7.97 -1.96 -12.21
C VAL A 117 -7.24 -1.15 -13.27
N GLY A 118 -6.01 -0.76 -12.97
CA GLY A 118 -5.24 0.05 -13.90
C GLY A 118 -3.87 0.43 -13.38
N ARG A 119 -3.24 1.37 -14.08
CA ARG A 119 -1.91 1.90 -13.77
C ARG A 119 -2.03 3.25 -13.08
N ILE A 120 -1.06 3.54 -12.22
CA ILE A 120 -0.87 4.85 -11.63
C ILE A 120 0.46 5.43 -12.13
N LYS A 121 0.43 6.68 -12.57
CA LYS A 121 1.62 7.51 -12.71
C LYS A 121 1.51 8.59 -11.66
N TRP A 122 2.59 8.80 -10.93
CA TRP A 122 2.62 9.77 -9.86
C TRP A 122 3.97 10.46 -9.85
N ARG A 123 4.02 11.61 -9.18
CA ARG A 123 5.25 12.28 -8.82
C ARG A 123 5.05 12.93 -7.45
N THR A 124 6.08 12.83 -6.63
CA THR A 124 6.14 13.54 -5.35
C THR A 124 7.46 14.30 -5.29
N GLU A 125 7.36 15.59 -5.02
CA GLU A 125 8.47 16.44 -4.62
C GLU A 125 8.35 16.68 -3.13
N GLN A 126 9.47 16.56 -2.42
CA GLN A 126 9.53 16.79 -0.99
C GLN A 126 10.74 17.68 -0.68
N VAL A 127 10.54 18.61 0.26
CA VAL A 127 11.63 19.42 0.82
C VAL A 127 11.54 19.36 2.33
N VAL A 128 12.56 18.82 2.98
CA VAL A 128 12.70 18.87 4.43
C VAL A 128 13.27 20.23 4.82
N LEU A 129 12.58 20.92 5.71
CA LEU A 129 12.94 22.26 6.19
C LEU A 129 13.71 22.21 7.50
N ASP A 130 13.37 21.26 8.37
CA ASP A 130 14.07 20.99 9.63
C ASP A 130 13.78 19.55 10.11
N SER A 131 14.51 19.13 11.13
CA SER A 131 14.31 17.81 11.76
C SER A 131 14.84 17.79 13.19
N THR A 132 14.25 16.98 14.05
CA THR A 132 14.78 16.77 15.42
C THR A 132 16.02 15.87 15.45
N SER A 133 16.33 15.19 14.33
CA SER A 133 17.52 14.34 14.18
C SER A 133 18.16 14.53 12.81
N ARG A 134 19.47 14.76 12.78
CA ARG A 134 20.25 14.89 11.53
C ARG A 134 20.13 13.67 10.61
N LEU A 135 19.85 12.49 11.17
CA LEU A 135 19.69 11.26 10.39
C LEU A 135 18.39 11.23 9.57
N LEU A 136 17.42 12.06 9.93
CA LEU A 136 16.14 12.14 9.23
C LEU A 136 16.14 13.25 8.15
N GLY A 137 17.00 14.26 8.29
CA GLY A 137 16.95 15.51 7.52
C GLY A 137 17.24 15.44 6.02
N ASP A 138 17.72 14.31 5.50
CA ASP A 138 18.02 14.11 4.07
C ASP A 138 17.44 12.79 3.55
N PRO A 139 16.10 12.68 3.41
CA PRO A 139 15.47 11.47 2.92
C PRO A 139 15.71 11.30 1.42
N PRO A 140 15.86 10.05 0.93
CA PRO A 140 15.98 9.79 -0.50
C PRO A 140 14.73 10.24 -1.26
N GLU A 141 14.92 10.62 -2.52
CA GLU A 141 13.83 11.02 -3.39
C GLU A 141 12.89 9.84 -3.68
N SER A 142 11.59 10.04 -3.43
CA SER A 142 10.53 9.09 -3.81
C SER A 142 10.32 9.09 -5.31
N LYS A 143 10.53 7.93 -5.96
CA LYS A 143 10.36 7.74 -7.40
C LYS A 143 9.39 6.61 -7.69
N PRO A 144 8.59 6.71 -8.78
CA PRO A 144 7.85 5.56 -9.29
C PRO A 144 8.80 4.39 -9.56
N HIS A 145 8.29 3.18 -9.36
CA HIS A 145 9.06 1.97 -9.67
C HIS A 145 9.45 1.98 -11.17
N PRO A 146 10.69 1.60 -11.53
CA PRO A 146 11.17 1.65 -12.91
C PRO A 146 10.38 0.75 -13.86
N ASP A 147 9.89 -0.39 -13.39
CA ASP A 147 8.89 -1.19 -14.09
C ASP A 147 7.48 -0.59 -13.86
N PRO A 148 6.81 -0.05 -14.90
CA PRO A 148 5.47 0.53 -14.78
C PRO A 148 4.40 -0.47 -14.34
N LYS A 149 4.63 -1.78 -14.50
CA LYS A 149 3.70 -2.83 -14.05
C LYS A 149 3.63 -2.93 -12.52
N GLN A 150 4.64 -2.44 -11.82
CA GLN A 150 4.66 -2.38 -10.34
C GLN A 150 3.95 -1.14 -9.78
N SER A 151 3.58 -0.18 -10.63
CA SER A 151 2.78 1.00 -10.24
C SER A 151 1.34 0.84 -10.74
N TYR A 152 0.53 0.15 -9.94
CA TYR A 152 -0.87 -0.15 -10.28
C TYR A 152 -1.83 0.22 -9.16
N PHE A 153 -3.12 0.25 -9.48
CA PHE A 153 -4.19 0.43 -8.50
C PHE A 153 -5.28 -0.61 -8.71
N ARG A 154 -6.02 -0.89 -7.63
CA ARG A 154 -7.21 -1.75 -7.60
C ARG A 154 -8.27 -1.06 -6.76
N MET A 155 -9.46 -0.90 -7.32
CA MET A 155 -10.64 -0.39 -6.60
C MET A 155 -11.67 -1.52 -6.54
N LYS A 156 -12.09 -1.85 -5.32
CA LYS A 156 -13.19 -2.79 -5.07
C LYS A 156 -14.36 -2.01 -4.51
N ARG A 157 -15.56 -2.28 -5.03
CA ARG A 157 -16.79 -1.66 -4.53
C ARG A 157 -17.11 -2.20 -3.14
N VAL A 158 -17.43 -1.30 -2.21
CA VAL A 158 -18.04 -1.62 -0.91
C VAL A 158 -19.51 -1.19 -0.92
N THR A 159 -20.31 -1.68 0.03
CA THR A 159 -21.71 -1.26 0.14
C THR A 159 -21.80 0.14 0.73
N ALA A 160 -22.87 0.88 0.44
CA ALA A 160 -23.04 2.25 0.95
C ALA A 160 -23.09 2.34 2.49
N GLN A 161 -23.39 1.22 3.16
CA GLN A 161 -23.47 1.11 4.62
C GLN A 161 -22.14 0.64 5.24
N THR A 162 -21.10 0.38 4.45
CA THR A 162 -19.81 -0.07 4.96
C THR A 162 -19.15 1.04 5.77
N SER A 163 -18.94 0.81 7.06
CA SER A 163 -18.25 1.75 7.95
C SER A 163 -16.73 1.56 7.90
N CYS A 164 -15.98 2.52 8.45
CA CYS A 164 -14.53 2.36 8.62
C CYS A 164 -14.17 1.11 9.45
N ALA A 165 -14.98 0.78 10.47
CA ALA A 165 -14.75 -0.41 11.29
C ALA A 165 -14.93 -1.71 10.48
N ASP A 166 -15.91 -1.74 9.57
CA ASP A 166 -16.13 -2.88 8.69
C ASP A 166 -14.96 -3.09 7.72
N ILE A 167 -14.40 -2.01 7.17
CA ILE A 167 -13.22 -2.06 6.29
C ILE A 167 -12.02 -2.67 7.03
N VAL A 168 -11.76 -2.24 8.27
CA VAL A 168 -10.67 -2.77 9.09
C VAL A 168 -10.89 -4.26 9.37
N LYS A 169 -12.11 -4.66 9.72
CA LYS A 169 -12.45 -6.07 10.00
C LYS A 169 -12.29 -6.97 8.78
N THR A 170 -12.60 -6.47 7.59
CA THR A 170 -12.61 -7.23 6.32
C THR A 170 -11.38 -6.98 5.44
N GLN A 171 -10.35 -6.31 5.97
CA GLN A 171 -9.19 -5.84 5.21
C GLN A 171 -8.54 -6.90 4.31
N LYS A 172 -8.41 -8.16 4.79
CA LYS A 172 -7.78 -9.27 4.03
C LYS A 172 -8.56 -9.68 2.78
N GLU A 173 -9.85 -9.35 2.73
CA GLU A 173 -10.71 -9.63 1.58
C GLU A 173 -10.76 -8.44 0.61
N LEU A 174 -10.40 -7.23 1.09
CA LEU A 174 -10.47 -5.98 0.33
C LEU A 174 -9.13 -5.60 -0.33
N PHE A 175 -8.01 -5.96 0.28
CA PHE A 175 -6.64 -5.58 -0.13
C PHE A 175 -5.75 -6.81 -0.32
#